data_AF-A0AAW1VWW8-F1
#
_entry.id   AF-A0AAW1VWW8-F1
#
_cell.length_a   1.000
_cell.length_b   1.000
_cell.length_c   1.000
_cell.angle_alpha   90.00
_cell.angle_beta   90.00
_cell.angle_gamma   90.00
#
_symmetry.space_group_name_H-M   'P 1'
#
loop_
_entity.id
_entity.type
_entity.pdbx_description
1 polymer ?
#
loop_
_entity_poly.entity_id
_entity_poly.type
_entity_poly.pdbx_seq_one_letter_code
_entity_poly.pdbx_strand_id
1 'polypeptide(L)'
;MRTSEASYLSEAYIFYEAILSREYFKEGMFQDLSLANKQLRFISRFLMVCLLLNRREMVQQLLHQLKVLVDECKRTFQETDFKEWKLVIQEIGRFLKADTAFMNIRPLRYSIVLDCHPDSLPHVSTLVARRSLRLRDAILSSYHHNEVKVSELTLDTFRMLQSLEWEPSGSFYQSNVARNGQNGASGPSRINYSQEIADPTLPHNPRKAVLYRPSVTHFLAVLATVCEELPSDGVILIYLSASGSGMPCDATSLSTLACPSDRLNPSCGQSKGDDSSLHASCLHFGTHGNGGINSIYPSDLVPFTRRPLFLVIDCDSSEAFEAINGIQKGETAAMLLSSSSSYQTSDVGSSRQPCGSLFTIFLTAPLQAFCLLLSISGTDIDTDTYNKAEKLLSSSLSDWGSTLATSDTIDPVWAQVLTDPFLGRLILRFIFCRAVLSLYAPTFNKKDFIPKCVPCLPASFLPTTAACQIVILQIAHIFAASTKFIFSEGLVLPESRQGDTESMSCS
;
A
#
# COMPACT_ATOMS: atom_id res chain seq x y z
N MET A 1 -6.63 9.71 -11.30
CA MET A 1 -6.64 10.77 -10.25
C MET A 1 -5.21 11.26 -9.98
N ARG A 2 -4.98 12.57 -9.77
CA ARG A 2 -3.68 13.10 -9.34
C ARG A 2 -3.81 13.73 -7.95
N THR A 3 -2.95 13.36 -7.02
CA THR A 3 -2.90 13.94 -5.67
C THR A 3 -1.47 14.39 -5.35
N SER A 4 -1.28 15.60 -4.88
CA SER A 4 0.05 16.15 -4.55
C SER A 4 0.10 16.50 -3.07
N GLU A 5 0.01 17.79 -2.74
CA GLU A 5 0.04 18.28 -1.37
C GLU A 5 -1.29 18.06 -0.66
N ALA A 6 -1.20 17.68 0.62
CA ALA A 6 -2.38 17.47 1.46
C ALA A 6 -3.16 18.78 1.71
N SER A 7 -2.49 19.94 1.59
CA SER A 7 -3.08 21.28 1.69
C SER A 7 -4.30 21.47 0.78
N TYR A 8 -4.18 21.07 -0.49
CA TYR A 8 -5.30 21.16 -1.44
C TYR A 8 -6.48 20.28 -1.07
N LEU A 9 -6.23 19.11 -0.44
CA LEU A 9 -7.30 18.26 0.05
C LEU A 9 -7.97 18.87 1.29
N SER A 10 -7.21 19.48 2.20
CA SER A 10 -7.75 20.21 3.35
C SER A 10 -8.59 21.41 2.92
N GLU A 11 -8.14 22.19 1.94
CA GLU A 11 -8.93 23.30 1.36
C GLU A 11 -10.25 22.79 0.75
N ALA A 12 -10.19 21.69 -0.01
CA ALA A 12 -11.38 21.05 -0.58
C ALA A 12 -12.35 20.56 0.51
N TYR A 13 -11.82 20.04 1.63
CA TYR A 13 -12.63 19.64 2.78
C TYR A 13 -13.38 20.82 3.37
N ILE A 14 -12.69 21.93 3.67
CA ILE A 14 -13.29 23.15 4.22
C ILE A 14 -14.39 23.67 3.28
N PHE A 15 -14.13 23.67 1.97
CA PHE A 15 -15.11 24.06 0.97
C PHE A 15 -16.37 23.17 1.00
N TYR A 16 -16.21 21.85 1.00
CA TYR A 16 -17.34 20.93 1.01
C TYR A 16 -18.10 20.93 2.34
N GLU A 17 -17.41 21.08 3.47
CA GLU A 17 -18.03 21.21 4.79
C GLU A 17 -18.83 22.52 4.90
N ALA A 18 -18.34 23.62 4.32
CA ALA A 18 -19.08 24.87 4.23
C ALA A 18 -20.37 24.72 3.39
N ILE A 19 -20.34 23.93 2.32
CA ILE A 19 -21.54 23.62 1.53
C ILE A 19 -22.54 22.79 2.36
N LEU A 20 -22.06 21.79 3.09
CA LEU A 20 -22.91 20.93 3.91
C LEU A 20 -23.56 21.70 5.07
N SER A 21 -22.77 22.47 5.81
CA SER A 21 -23.21 23.22 7.00
C SER A 21 -24.20 24.35 6.70
N ARG A 22 -24.11 24.95 5.51
CA ARG A 22 -25.04 26.00 5.06
C ARG A 22 -26.30 25.45 4.38
N GLU A 23 -26.43 24.12 4.30
CA GLU A 23 -27.60 23.44 3.76
C GLU A 23 -28.02 23.93 2.34
N TYR A 24 -27.05 24.23 1.46
CA TYR A 24 -27.29 24.82 0.12
C TYR A 24 -28.30 24.07 -0.75
N PHE A 25 -28.49 22.79 -0.49
CA PHE A 25 -29.41 21.94 -1.25
C PHE A 25 -30.80 21.82 -0.63
N LYS A 26 -31.08 22.41 0.54
CA LYS A 26 -32.34 22.19 1.27
C LYS A 26 -33.59 22.61 0.49
N GLU A 27 -33.48 23.66 -0.31
CA GLU A 27 -34.59 24.17 -1.14
C GLU A 27 -34.63 23.47 -2.51
N GLY A 28 -35.80 22.97 -2.93
CA GLY A 28 -36.01 22.42 -4.27
C GLY A 28 -35.61 20.94 -4.48
N MET A 29 -35.08 20.27 -3.46
CA MET A 29 -34.61 18.87 -3.49
C MET A 29 -35.54 17.86 -4.15
N PHE A 30 -36.83 17.96 -3.84
CA PHE A 30 -37.85 17.01 -4.28
C PHE A 30 -38.66 17.54 -5.47
N GLN A 31 -38.25 18.68 -6.03
CA GLN A 31 -38.91 19.33 -7.15
C GLN A 31 -38.11 19.18 -8.44
N ASP A 32 -36.77 19.17 -8.36
CA ASP A 32 -35.89 19.06 -9.52
C ASP A 32 -34.91 17.88 -9.40
N LEU A 33 -35.06 16.91 -10.30
CA LEU A 33 -34.17 15.75 -10.42
C LEU A 33 -32.72 16.16 -10.72
N SER A 34 -32.51 17.29 -11.42
CA SER A 34 -31.18 17.80 -11.73
C SER A 34 -30.46 18.27 -10.46
N LEU A 35 -31.19 18.91 -9.55
CA LEU A 35 -30.68 19.38 -8.28
C LEU A 35 -30.38 18.23 -7.32
N ALA A 36 -31.27 17.23 -7.26
CA ALA A 36 -31.03 16.00 -6.50
C ALA A 36 -29.75 15.27 -6.97
N ASN A 37 -29.56 15.14 -8.28
CA ASN A 37 -28.32 14.55 -8.84
C ASN A 37 -27.07 15.38 -8.52
N LYS A 38 -27.17 16.72 -8.50
CA LYS A 38 -26.05 17.58 -8.07
C LYS A 38 -25.68 17.33 -6.61
N GLN A 39 -26.66 17.18 -5.73
CA GLN A 39 -26.39 16.90 -4.31
C GLN A 39 -25.79 15.50 -4.10
N LEU A 40 -26.32 14.46 -4.77
CA LEU A 40 -25.75 13.10 -4.72
C LEU A 40 -24.27 13.12 -5.13
N ARG A 41 -23.96 13.80 -6.24
CA ARG A 41 -22.58 13.98 -6.73
C ARG A 41 -21.71 14.81 -5.78
N PHE A 42 -22.29 15.79 -5.08
CA PHE A 42 -21.60 16.55 -4.05
C PHE A 42 -21.22 15.66 -2.87
N ILE A 43 -22.18 14.92 -2.30
CA ILE A 43 -21.93 14.03 -1.15
C ILE A 43 -20.86 12.98 -1.51
N SER A 44 -20.93 12.37 -2.70
CA SER A 44 -19.90 11.41 -3.13
C SER A 44 -18.52 12.03 -3.29
N ARG A 45 -18.40 13.24 -3.83
CA ARG A 45 -17.10 13.93 -3.91
C ARG A 45 -16.57 14.30 -2.53
N PHE A 46 -17.42 14.81 -1.66
CA PHE A 46 -17.03 15.12 -0.29
C PHE A 46 -16.58 13.88 0.46
N LEU A 47 -17.29 12.75 0.29
CA LEU A 47 -16.91 11.47 0.85
C LEU A 47 -15.51 11.03 0.39
N MET A 48 -15.18 11.20 -0.89
CA MET A 48 -13.84 10.90 -1.40
C MET A 48 -12.75 11.78 -0.76
N VAL A 49 -13.01 13.07 -0.58
CA VAL A 49 -12.07 13.97 0.12
C VAL A 49 -11.88 13.53 1.58
N CYS A 50 -12.97 13.25 2.29
CA CYS A 50 -12.92 12.75 3.66
C CYS A 50 -12.19 11.41 3.76
N LEU A 51 -12.37 10.51 2.79
CA LEU A 51 -11.68 9.23 2.72
C LEU A 51 -10.17 9.44 2.55
N LEU A 52 -9.76 10.30 1.62
CA LEU A 52 -8.36 10.60 1.37
C LEU A 52 -7.69 11.31 2.56
N LEU A 53 -8.41 12.20 3.25
CA LEU A 53 -7.96 12.84 4.49
C LEU A 53 -8.07 11.94 5.73
N ASN A 54 -8.48 10.68 5.58
CA ASN A 54 -8.67 9.74 6.69
C ASN A 54 -9.64 10.26 7.79
N ARG A 55 -10.62 11.11 7.40
CA ARG A 55 -11.70 11.63 8.27
C ARG A 55 -12.86 10.63 8.36
N ARG A 56 -12.58 9.49 9.00
CA ARG A 56 -13.45 8.29 9.01
C ARG A 56 -14.87 8.54 9.52
N GLU A 57 -15.03 9.33 10.57
CA GLU A 57 -16.34 9.64 11.14
C GLU A 57 -17.22 10.39 10.15
N MET A 58 -16.65 11.40 9.50
CA MET A 58 -17.32 12.14 8.45
C MET A 58 -17.67 11.23 7.26
N VAL A 59 -16.79 10.31 6.89
CA VAL A 59 -17.09 9.31 5.84
C VAL A 59 -18.32 8.47 6.19
N GLN A 60 -18.43 7.99 7.44
CA GLN A 60 -19.60 7.21 7.88
C GLN A 60 -20.88 8.05 7.90
N GLN A 61 -20.80 9.30 8.38
CA GLN A 61 -21.92 10.24 8.37
C GLN A 61 -22.40 10.53 6.94
N LEU A 62 -21.47 10.85 6.02
CA LEU A 62 -21.77 11.12 4.62
C LEU A 62 -22.33 9.88 3.90
N LEU A 63 -21.82 8.68 4.20
CA LEU A 63 -22.36 7.44 3.64
C LEU A 63 -23.81 7.21 4.10
N HIS A 64 -24.10 7.48 5.37
CA HIS A 64 -25.47 7.37 5.88
C HIS A 64 -26.39 8.40 5.20
N GLN A 65 -25.95 9.66 5.10
CA GLN A 65 -26.70 10.70 4.39
C GLN A 65 -26.94 10.35 2.93
N LEU A 66 -25.93 9.80 2.23
CA LEU A 66 -26.06 9.35 0.84
C LEU A 66 -27.11 8.25 0.70
N LYS A 67 -27.15 7.29 1.62
CA LYS A 67 -28.15 6.21 1.63
C LYS A 67 -29.57 6.76 1.75
N VAL A 68 -29.80 7.60 2.75
CA VAL A 68 -31.10 8.24 2.99
C VAL A 68 -31.53 9.04 1.76
N LEU A 69 -30.62 9.85 1.21
CA LEU A 69 -30.91 10.70 0.06
C LEU A 69 -31.27 9.87 -1.20
N VAL A 70 -30.56 8.79 -1.47
CA VAL A 70 -30.87 7.90 -2.61
C VAL A 70 -32.25 7.25 -2.44
N ASP A 71 -32.58 6.79 -1.23
CA ASP A 71 -33.88 6.18 -0.95
C ASP A 71 -35.03 7.19 -1.09
N GLU A 72 -34.83 8.45 -0.65
CA GLU A 72 -35.79 9.54 -0.82
C GLU A 72 -35.95 9.97 -2.29
N CYS A 73 -34.85 10.04 -3.04
CA CYS A 73 -34.88 10.33 -4.48
C CYS A 73 -35.65 9.24 -5.23
N LYS A 74 -35.43 7.96 -4.88
CA LYS A 74 -36.16 6.84 -5.48
C LYS A 74 -37.67 6.91 -5.19
N ARG A 75 -38.06 7.34 -3.99
CA ARG A 75 -39.48 7.51 -3.62
C ARG A 75 -40.15 8.65 -4.40
N THR A 76 -39.42 9.74 -4.60
CA THR A 76 -39.92 10.96 -5.26
C THR A 76 -39.95 10.81 -6.79
N PHE A 77 -38.90 10.25 -7.37
CA PHE A 77 -38.71 10.13 -8.82
C PHE A 77 -38.83 8.66 -9.27
N GLN A 78 -40.05 8.12 -9.23
CA GLN A 78 -40.31 6.70 -9.48
C GLN A 78 -39.95 6.24 -10.91
N GLU A 79 -39.92 7.18 -11.87
CA GLU A 79 -39.58 6.91 -13.28
C GLU A 79 -38.06 6.82 -13.53
N THR A 80 -37.23 7.23 -12.57
CA THR A 80 -35.76 7.24 -12.71
C THR A 80 -35.12 6.01 -12.07
N ASP A 81 -34.18 5.37 -12.76
CA ASP A 81 -33.43 4.24 -12.22
C ASP A 81 -32.24 4.72 -11.37
N PHE A 82 -32.26 4.40 -10.07
CA PHE A 82 -31.19 4.70 -9.11
C PHE A 82 -30.24 3.50 -8.86
N LYS A 83 -30.27 2.45 -9.68
CA LYS A 83 -29.39 1.27 -9.52
C LYS A 83 -27.91 1.63 -9.45
N GLU A 84 -27.43 2.56 -10.27
CA GLU A 84 -26.02 2.99 -10.25
C GLU A 84 -25.63 3.58 -8.89
N TRP A 85 -26.47 4.43 -8.31
CA TRP A 85 -26.24 5.00 -6.99
C TRP A 85 -26.26 3.95 -5.88
N LYS A 86 -27.10 2.91 -6.01
CA LYS A 86 -27.07 1.76 -5.10
C LYS A 86 -25.76 0.99 -5.21
N LEU A 87 -25.23 0.80 -6.42
CA LEU A 87 -23.93 0.18 -6.62
C LEU A 87 -22.82 1.01 -5.97
N VAL A 88 -22.84 2.34 -6.13
CA VAL A 88 -21.88 3.25 -5.47
C VAL A 88 -21.93 3.10 -3.94
N ILE A 89 -23.11 3.10 -3.34
CA ILE A 89 -23.28 2.90 -1.89
C ILE A 89 -22.73 1.54 -1.44
N GLN A 90 -23.04 0.47 -2.20
CA GLN A 90 -22.55 -0.87 -1.90
C GLN A 90 -21.03 -0.98 -2.02
N GLU A 91 -20.46 -0.33 -3.03
CA GLU A 91 -19.02 -0.26 -3.27
C GLU A 91 -18.30 0.45 -2.13
N ILE A 92 -18.77 1.64 -1.72
CA ILE A 92 -18.24 2.36 -0.55
C ILE A 92 -18.39 1.52 0.73
N GLY A 93 -19.55 0.89 0.93
CA GLY A 93 -19.77 0.02 2.09
C GLY A 93 -18.82 -1.18 2.13
N ARG A 94 -18.59 -1.84 0.99
CA ARG A 94 -17.61 -2.94 0.87
C ARG A 94 -16.19 -2.45 1.14
N PHE A 95 -15.84 -1.28 0.62
CA PHE A 95 -14.53 -0.68 0.85
C PHE A 95 -14.27 -0.42 2.33
N LEU A 96 -15.18 0.28 3.01
CA LEU A 96 -15.03 0.60 4.43
C LEU A 96 -14.99 -0.67 5.30
N LYS A 97 -15.76 -1.70 4.94
CA LYS A 97 -15.71 -3.00 5.61
C LYS A 97 -14.36 -3.69 5.45
N ALA A 98 -13.81 -3.72 4.24
CA ALA A 98 -12.49 -4.32 3.98
C ALA A 98 -11.36 -3.54 4.65
N ASP A 99 -11.53 -2.23 4.80
CA ASP A 99 -10.57 -1.34 5.46
C ASP A 99 -10.75 -1.29 6.99
N THR A 100 -11.78 -1.95 7.54
CA THR A 100 -12.06 -1.97 8.99
C THR A 100 -10.93 -2.59 9.82
N ALA A 101 -10.16 -3.51 9.24
CA ALA A 101 -8.97 -4.08 9.89
C ALA A 101 -7.92 -3.01 10.27
N PHE A 102 -7.97 -1.83 9.64
CA PHE A 102 -7.05 -0.70 9.86
C PHE A 102 -7.73 0.46 10.60
N MET A 103 -9.00 0.34 10.99
CA MET A 103 -9.79 1.47 11.53
C MET A 103 -9.40 1.91 12.94
N ASN A 104 -8.77 1.05 13.75
CA ASN A 104 -8.54 1.30 15.18
C ASN A 104 -7.05 1.26 15.58
N ILE A 105 -6.14 1.36 14.61
CA ILE A 105 -4.72 1.01 14.80
C ILE A 105 -3.84 2.05 14.08
N ARG A 106 -2.52 2.05 14.37
CA ARG A 106 -1.47 2.92 13.80
C ARG A 106 -1.81 3.41 12.37
N PRO A 107 -1.79 4.72 12.12
CA PRO A 107 -2.07 5.28 10.80
C PRO A 107 -1.07 4.78 9.75
N LEU A 108 -1.54 4.61 8.51
CA LEU A 108 -0.70 4.22 7.37
C LEU A 108 0.31 5.32 7.02
N ARG A 109 -0.09 6.58 7.23
CA ARG A 109 0.71 7.77 6.99
C ARG A 109 1.98 7.79 7.83
N TYR A 110 2.93 8.61 7.40
CA TYR A 110 4.16 8.83 8.16
C TYR A 110 3.89 9.82 9.29
N SER A 111 3.96 9.38 10.54
CA SER A 111 3.74 10.24 11.70
C SER A 111 5.03 10.37 12.49
N ILE A 112 5.56 11.58 12.65
CA ILE A 112 6.77 11.85 13.44
C ILE A 112 6.61 11.38 14.91
N VAL A 113 5.37 11.23 15.39
CA VAL A 113 5.09 10.74 16.75
C VAL A 113 5.34 9.23 16.88
N LEU A 114 5.15 8.47 15.80
CA LEU A 114 5.18 7.00 15.80
C LEU A 114 6.36 6.41 15.01
N ASP A 115 6.85 7.18 14.04
CA ASP A 115 7.99 6.87 13.18
C ASP A 115 9.23 7.64 13.64
N CYS A 116 10.40 7.09 13.35
CA CYS A 116 11.66 7.78 13.57
C CYS A 116 11.71 9.08 12.76
N HIS A 117 12.43 10.08 13.26
CA HIS A 117 12.59 11.32 12.50
C HIS A 117 13.37 11.04 11.19
N PRO A 118 13.02 11.67 10.05
CA PRO A 118 13.78 11.54 8.79
C PRO A 118 15.29 11.68 8.92
N ASP A 119 15.75 12.56 9.80
CA ASP A 119 17.17 12.85 10.04
C ASP A 119 17.83 11.92 11.06
N SER A 120 17.11 10.95 11.64
CA SER A 120 17.68 10.05 12.64
C SER A 120 18.56 8.97 12.03
N LEU A 121 18.40 8.66 10.73
CA LEU A 121 19.26 7.69 10.06
C LEU A 121 20.67 8.26 9.90
N PRO A 122 21.72 7.48 10.19
CA PRO A 122 23.09 7.87 9.86
C PRO A 122 23.19 8.23 8.38
N HIS A 123 23.98 9.26 8.06
CA HIS A 123 24.25 9.58 6.67
C HIS A 123 24.97 8.40 6.02
N VAL A 124 24.36 7.86 4.96
CA VAL A 124 24.99 6.84 4.13
C VAL A 124 26.25 7.44 3.52
N SER A 125 27.37 6.72 3.59
CA SER A 125 28.65 7.19 3.08
C SER A 125 28.50 7.69 1.64
N THR A 126 28.91 8.93 1.39
CA THR A 126 28.81 9.59 0.07
C THR A 126 29.61 8.84 -1.00
N LEU A 127 30.62 8.07 -0.59
CA LEU A 127 31.39 7.16 -1.45
C LEU A 127 30.53 6.03 -2.04
N VAL A 128 29.53 5.55 -1.29
CA VAL A 128 28.65 4.44 -1.68
C VAL A 128 27.41 4.97 -2.40
N ALA A 129 26.74 5.99 -1.85
CA ALA A 129 25.49 6.50 -2.42
C ALA A 129 25.70 7.28 -3.74
N ARG A 130 26.86 7.93 -3.94
CA ARG A 130 27.14 8.91 -5.02
C ARG A 130 26.25 10.17 -4.98
N ARG A 131 24.94 10.05 -4.73
CA ARG A 131 23.98 11.12 -4.45
C ARG A 131 22.85 10.60 -3.55
N SER A 132 22.11 11.48 -2.90
CA SER A 132 20.87 11.12 -2.21
C SER A 132 19.68 11.45 -3.11
N LEU A 133 18.78 10.49 -3.29
CA LEU A 133 17.55 10.65 -4.05
C LEU A 133 16.37 10.95 -3.12
N ARG A 134 15.42 11.74 -3.62
CA ARG A 134 14.17 12.09 -2.95
C ARG A 134 12.99 11.62 -3.79
N LEU A 135 11.99 11.04 -3.16
CA LEU A 135 10.77 10.63 -3.84
C LEU A 135 10.01 11.88 -4.29
N ARG A 136 9.91 12.07 -5.61
CA ARG A 136 9.23 13.24 -6.21
C ARG A 136 7.88 12.88 -6.78
N ASP A 137 7.81 11.71 -7.42
CA ASP A 137 6.64 11.25 -8.14
C ASP A 137 6.39 9.77 -7.88
N ALA A 138 5.11 9.39 -7.78
CA ALA A 138 4.65 8.04 -7.60
C ALA A 138 3.52 7.72 -8.59
N ILE A 139 3.65 6.63 -9.33
CA ILE A 139 2.61 6.10 -10.21
C ILE A 139 2.07 4.84 -9.56
N LEU A 140 0.79 4.85 -9.21
CA LEU A 140 0.13 3.78 -8.49
C LEU A 140 -0.96 3.18 -9.38
N SER A 141 -0.87 1.88 -9.66
CA SER A 141 -1.90 1.16 -10.39
C SER A 141 -2.11 -0.22 -9.80
N SER A 142 -3.36 -0.53 -9.46
CA SER A 142 -3.74 -1.91 -9.16
C SER A 142 -5.01 -2.33 -9.89
N TYR A 143 -5.06 -3.62 -10.20
CA TYR A 143 -6.22 -4.27 -10.74
C TYR A 143 -6.18 -5.79 -10.50
N HIS A 144 -7.09 -6.25 -9.64
CA HIS A 144 -7.45 -7.66 -9.52
C HIS A 144 -8.92 -7.88 -9.85
N HIS A 145 -9.26 -9.10 -10.29
CA HIS A 145 -10.66 -9.45 -10.50
C HIS A 145 -11.42 -9.39 -9.17
N ASN A 146 -12.55 -8.67 -9.15
CA ASN A 146 -13.35 -8.40 -7.94
C ASN A 146 -12.62 -7.66 -6.80
N GLU A 147 -11.55 -6.92 -7.12
CA GLU A 147 -10.85 -6.08 -6.15
C GLU A 147 -11.81 -5.04 -5.54
N VAL A 148 -11.72 -4.87 -4.22
CA VAL A 148 -12.50 -3.85 -3.51
C VAL A 148 -11.97 -2.47 -3.86
N LYS A 149 -12.87 -1.56 -4.21
CA LYS A 149 -12.54 -0.20 -4.64
C LYS A 149 -13.64 0.80 -4.28
N VAL A 150 -13.36 2.08 -4.42
CA VAL A 150 -14.34 3.17 -4.52
C VAL A 150 -14.02 3.99 -5.76
N SER A 151 -14.93 4.00 -6.72
CA SER A 151 -14.77 4.63 -8.03
C SER A 151 -13.57 4.02 -8.79
N GLU A 152 -12.46 4.74 -8.86
CA GLU A 152 -11.19 4.33 -9.49
C GLU A 152 -10.11 4.02 -8.46
N LEU A 153 -10.40 4.15 -7.16
CA LEU A 153 -9.44 3.96 -6.09
C LEU A 153 -9.63 2.58 -5.46
N THR A 154 -8.75 1.64 -5.81
CA THR A 154 -8.71 0.31 -5.20
C THR A 154 -8.17 0.36 -3.77
N LEU A 155 -8.44 -0.68 -2.99
CA LEU A 155 -7.99 -0.78 -1.59
C LEU A 155 -6.47 -0.76 -1.47
N ASP A 156 -5.76 -1.48 -2.33
CA ASP A 156 -4.30 -1.56 -2.27
C ASP A 156 -3.64 -0.26 -2.76
N THR A 157 -4.18 0.35 -3.82
CA THR A 157 -3.73 1.69 -4.23
C THR A 157 -4.03 2.75 -3.17
N PHE A 158 -5.17 2.67 -2.47
CA PHE A 158 -5.46 3.56 -1.34
C PHE A 158 -4.44 3.42 -0.22
N ARG A 159 -4.08 2.20 0.17
CA ARG A 159 -3.08 1.97 1.24
C ARG A 159 -1.71 2.49 0.87
N MET A 160 -1.26 2.20 -0.36
CA MET A 160 0.02 2.71 -0.86
C MET A 160 -0.01 4.24 -1.00
N LEU A 161 -1.14 4.82 -1.40
CA LEU A 161 -1.32 6.28 -1.43
C LEU A 161 -1.20 6.87 -0.02
N GLN A 162 -1.86 6.29 0.99
CA GLN A 162 -1.79 6.77 2.37
C GLN A 162 -0.40 6.58 2.97
N SER A 163 0.37 5.54 2.61
CA SER A 163 1.72 5.35 3.15
C SER A 163 2.75 6.35 2.62
N LEU A 164 2.41 7.08 1.55
CA LEU A 164 3.22 8.12 0.91
C LEU A 164 2.77 9.54 1.27
N GLU A 165 2.13 9.71 2.42
CA GLU A 165 1.63 10.98 2.93
C GLU A 165 2.17 11.23 4.36
N TRP A 166 2.52 12.48 4.65
CA TRP A 166 2.84 12.92 6.01
C TRP A 166 1.57 13.08 6.88
N GLU A 167 1.73 12.78 8.16
CA GLU A 167 0.78 13.09 9.24
C GLU A 167 1.54 13.73 10.42
N PRO A 168 1.94 15.01 10.29
CA PRO A 168 2.76 15.69 11.29
C PRO A 168 2.04 15.89 12.62
N SER A 169 0.71 16.04 12.62
CA SER A 169 -0.06 16.35 13.82
C SER A 169 -0.25 15.15 14.76
N GLY A 170 -0.04 13.92 14.29
CA GLY A 170 -0.38 12.69 15.04
C GLY A 170 -1.86 12.63 15.47
N SER A 171 -2.71 13.45 14.85
CA SER A 171 -4.08 13.67 15.30
C SER A 171 -4.95 12.43 15.16
N PHE A 172 -4.68 11.53 14.20
CA PHE A 172 -5.41 10.27 14.07
C PHE A 172 -5.10 9.32 15.22
N TYR A 173 -3.91 9.40 15.82
CA TYR A 173 -3.55 8.60 16.99
C TYR A 173 -4.08 9.22 18.29
N GLN A 174 -3.94 10.55 18.45
CA GLN A 174 -4.41 11.26 19.66
C GLN A 174 -5.93 11.22 19.84
N SER A 175 -6.71 11.31 18.75
CA SER A 175 -8.18 11.21 18.81
C SER A 175 -8.66 9.86 19.36
N ASN A 176 -7.91 8.79 19.11
CA ASN A 176 -8.24 7.43 19.54
C ASN A 176 -7.83 7.19 21.01
N VAL A 177 -6.67 7.70 21.45
CA VAL A 177 -6.24 7.61 22.85
C VAL A 177 -7.14 8.45 23.76
N ALA A 178 -7.52 9.66 23.34
CA ALA A 178 -8.42 10.53 24.10
C ALA A 178 -9.83 9.95 24.26
N ARG A 179 -10.33 9.21 23.24
CA ARG A 179 -11.62 8.51 23.29
C ARG A 179 -11.67 7.40 24.35
N ASN A 180 -10.57 6.68 24.57
CA ASN A 180 -10.53 5.62 25.57
C ASN A 180 -10.36 6.14 27.01
N GLY A 181 -10.07 7.44 27.21
CA GLY A 181 -9.82 8.03 28.52
C GLY A 181 -10.96 8.89 29.10
N GLN A 182 -12.00 9.23 28.34
CA GLN A 182 -13.03 10.17 28.79
C GLN A 182 -14.47 9.68 28.57
N ASN A 183 -15.07 9.15 29.65
CA ASN A 183 -16.53 9.00 29.79
C ASN A 183 -17.20 10.35 30.11
N GLY A 184 -17.05 11.34 29.23
CA GLY A 184 -17.63 12.67 29.40
C GLY A 184 -18.09 13.24 28.06
N ALA A 185 -19.39 13.52 27.94
CA ALA A 185 -20.02 14.07 26.76
C ALA A 185 -19.29 15.34 26.28
N SER A 186 -18.58 15.24 25.15
CA SER A 186 -18.02 16.39 24.46
C SER A 186 -18.89 16.68 23.23
N GLY A 187 -19.41 17.91 23.17
CA GLY A 187 -20.15 18.44 22.01
C GLY A 187 -19.28 18.45 20.73
N PRO A 188 -19.86 18.83 19.58
CA PRO A 188 -19.19 18.72 18.28
C PRO A 188 -17.87 19.50 18.34
N SER A 189 -16.77 18.77 18.29
CA SER A 189 -15.42 19.32 18.42
C SER A 189 -15.20 20.32 17.30
N ARG A 190 -15.06 21.61 17.64
CA ARG A 190 -14.57 22.60 16.67
C ARG A 190 -13.17 22.14 16.26
N ILE A 191 -13.06 21.66 15.02
CA ILE A 191 -11.80 21.25 14.41
C ILE A 191 -10.87 22.47 14.42
N ASN A 192 -9.75 22.39 15.14
CA ASN A 192 -8.72 23.41 15.08
C ASN A 192 -7.94 23.24 13.77
N TYR A 193 -8.38 23.94 12.71
CA TYR A 193 -7.72 23.97 11.40
C TYR A 193 -6.23 24.37 11.47
N SER A 194 -5.81 25.02 12.55
CA SER A 194 -4.41 25.37 12.82
C SER A 194 -3.49 24.17 13.08
N GLN A 195 -4.03 22.98 13.39
CA GLN A 195 -3.24 21.76 13.59
C GLN A 195 -3.01 20.95 12.29
N GLU A 196 -3.63 21.33 11.17
CA GLU A 196 -3.38 20.73 9.84
C GLU A 196 -2.32 21.50 9.03
N ILE A 197 -1.73 22.57 9.58
CA ILE A 197 -0.62 23.27 8.93
C ILE A 197 0.55 22.28 8.82
N ALA A 198 0.94 21.95 7.59
CA ALA A 198 2.09 21.10 7.32
C ALA A 198 3.31 21.68 8.04
N ASP A 199 4.02 20.85 8.79
CA ASP A 199 5.28 21.24 9.42
C ASP A 199 6.25 21.66 8.30
N PRO A 200 6.68 22.93 8.24
CA PRO A 200 7.54 23.42 7.16
C PRO A 200 8.94 22.80 7.19
N THR A 201 9.29 22.10 8.27
CA THR A 201 10.56 21.37 8.38
C THR A 201 10.52 20.00 7.70
N LEU A 202 9.33 19.47 7.39
CA LEU A 202 9.18 18.21 6.68
C LEU A 202 9.35 18.36 5.17
N PRO A 203 9.90 17.34 4.47
CA PRO A 203 9.89 17.29 3.01
C PRO A 203 8.47 17.34 2.44
N HIS A 204 8.31 17.88 1.23
CA HIS A 204 7.02 17.86 0.53
C HIS A 204 6.55 16.43 0.24
N ASN A 205 5.22 16.22 0.21
CA ASN A 205 4.65 14.97 -0.28
C ASN A 205 4.96 14.77 -1.78
N PRO A 206 5.19 13.53 -2.23
CA PRO A 206 5.36 13.27 -3.65
C PRO A 206 4.06 13.49 -4.43
N ARG A 207 4.20 13.84 -5.71
CA ARG A 207 3.08 13.87 -6.65
C ARG A 207 2.67 12.43 -6.98
N LYS A 208 1.39 12.11 -6.82
CA LYS A 208 0.86 10.75 -6.99
C LYS A 208 -0.10 10.71 -8.17
N ALA A 209 0.15 9.83 -9.14
CA ALA A 209 -0.73 9.53 -10.25
C ALA A 209 -1.36 8.15 -10.03
N VAL A 210 -2.66 8.14 -9.70
CA VAL A 210 -3.45 6.91 -9.53
C VAL A 210 -4.12 6.57 -10.86
N LEU A 211 -3.78 5.40 -11.41
CA LEU A 211 -4.27 4.89 -12.68
C LEU A 211 -5.07 3.61 -12.46
N TYR A 212 -6.38 3.66 -12.71
CA TYR A 212 -7.23 2.47 -12.65
C TYR A 212 -7.36 1.86 -14.04
N ARG A 213 -6.87 0.62 -14.19
CA ARG A 213 -6.91 -0.14 -15.46
C ARG A 213 -6.38 0.67 -16.67
N PRO A 214 -5.16 1.21 -16.59
CA PRO A 214 -4.62 1.98 -17.71
C PRO A 214 -4.42 1.07 -18.93
N SER A 215 -4.65 1.61 -20.13
CA SER A 215 -4.02 1.03 -21.32
C SER A 215 -2.49 1.18 -21.21
N VAL A 216 -1.73 0.32 -21.88
CA VAL A 216 -0.27 0.42 -21.88
C VAL A 216 0.17 1.78 -22.42
N THR A 217 -0.45 2.27 -23.48
CA THR A 217 -0.17 3.60 -24.04
C THR A 217 -0.44 4.73 -23.06
N HIS A 218 -1.52 4.65 -22.29
CA HIS A 218 -1.83 5.65 -21.26
C HIS A 218 -0.80 5.61 -20.13
N PHE A 219 -0.47 4.42 -19.64
CA PHE A 219 0.55 4.23 -18.60
C PHE A 219 1.90 4.80 -19.05
N LEU A 220 2.36 4.44 -20.26
CA LEU A 220 3.63 4.91 -20.80
C LEU A 220 3.65 6.42 -21.04
N ALA A 221 2.53 7.02 -21.49
CA ALA A 221 2.43 8.46 -21.64
C ALA A 221 2.54 9.21 -20.30
N VAL A 222 1.89 8.69 -19.25
CA VAL A 222 2.02 9.25 -17.89
C VAL A 222 3.45 9.09 -17.38
N LEU A 223 4.05 7.91 -17.52
CA LEU A 223 5.42 7.65 -17.10
C LEU A 223 6.42 8.55 -17.83
N ALA A 224 6.28 8.71 -19.14
CA ALA A 224 7.12 9.62 -19.93
C ALA A 224 7.02 11.07 -19.46
N THR A 225 5.79 11.55 -19.19
CA THR A 225 5.57 12.90 -18.68
C THR A 225 6.26 13.10 -17.33
N VAL A 226 6.11 12.14 -16.42
CA VAL A 226 6.75 12.19 -15.10
C VAL A 226 8.28 12.14 -15.20
N CYS A 227 8.82 11.29 -16.08
CA CYS A 227 10.27 11.21 -16.30
C CYS A 227 10.86 12.52 -16.82
N GLU A 228 10.15 13.22 -17.71
CA GLU A 228 10.61 14.48 -18.28
C GLU A 228 10.64 15.60 -17.22
N GLU A 229 9.64 15.63 -16.34
CA GLU A 229 9.55 16.62 -15.25
C GLU A 229 10.39 16.26 -14.00
N LEU A 230 11.08 15.12 -13.98
CA LEU A 230 11.82 14.65 -12.82
C LEU A 230 13.10 15.48 -12.59
N PRO A 231 13.29 16.10 -11.41
CA PRO A 231 14.51 16.82 -11.09
C PRO A 231 15.72 15.88 -10.91
N SER A 232 16.93 16.43 -10.88
CA SER A 232 18.18 15.65 -10.82
C SER A 232 18.38 14.84 -9.53
N ASP A 233 17.73 15.25 -8.44
CA ASP A 233 17.68 14.55 -7.15
C ASP A 233 16.43 13.66 -7.01
N GLY A 234 15.59 13.57 -8.06
CA GLY A 234 14.33 12.87 -8.02
C GLY A 234 14.44 11.38 -8.33
N VAL A 235 13.61 10.59 -7.66
CA VAL A 235 13.31 9.19 -8.01
C VAL A 235 11.80 9.01 -8.18
N ILE A 236 11.42 8.13 -9.11
CA ILE A 236 10.02 7.79 -9.38
C ILE A 236 9.71 6.44 -8.74
N LEU A 237 8.67 6.40 -7.90
CA LEU A 237 8.08 5.15 -7.44
C LEU A 237 7.03 4.65 -8.43
N ILE A 238 7.12 3.41 -8.87
CA ILE A 238 6.09 2.75 -9.68
C ILE A 238 5.58 1.54 -8.90
N TYR A 239 4.33 1.61 -8.47
CA TYR A 239 3.64 0.51 -7.82
C TYR A 239 2.64 -0.10 -8.80
N LEU A 240 2.83 -1.38 -9.13
CA LEU A 240 1.96 -2.15 -10.00
C LEU A 240 1.49 -3.41 -9.27
N SER A 241 0.18 -3.55 -9.10
CA SER A 241 -0.41 -4.71 -8.45
C SER A 241 -1.52 -5.31 -9.32
N ALA A 242 -1.25 -6.46 -9.96
CA ALA A 242 -2.20 -7.09 -10.86
C ALA A 242 -1.89 -8.56 -11.07
N SER A 243 -2.85 -9.32 -11.62
CA SER A 243 -2.61 -10.72 -11.99
C SER A 243 -1.56 -10.83 -13.09
N GLY A 244 -0.61 -11.75 -12.92
CA GLY A 244 0.34 -12.11 -13.97
C GLY A 244 -0.37 -12.89 -15.08
N SER A 245 -0.12 -12.57 -16.35
CA SER A 245 -0.55 -13.43 -17.46
C SER A 245 0.56 -14.41 -17.84
N GLY A 246 0.85 -15.34 -16.93
CA GLY A 246 1.47 -16.61 -17.31
C GLY A 246 0.34 -17.62 -17.44
N MET A 247 0.01 -18.10 -18.63
CA MET A 247 -0.90 -19.25 -18.74
C MET A 247 -0.15 -20.48 -18.21
N PRO A 248 -0.59 -21.15 -17.14
CA PRO A 248 -0.35 -22.58 -17.05
C PRO A 248 -1.31 -23.20 -18.08
N CYS A 249 -0.76 -23.69 -19.18
CA CYS A 249 -1.51 -24.58 -20.05
C CYS A 249 -1.71 -25.90 -19.28
N ASP A 250 -2.66 -25.95 -18.35
CA ASP A 250 -3.17 -27.21 -17.84
C ASP A 250 -3.84 -27.92 -19.02
N ALA A 251 -3.09 -28.85 -19.58
CA ALA A 251 -3.51 -29.75 -20.63
C ALA A 251 -4.54 -30.76 -20.10
N THR A 252 -5.68 -30.29 -19.60
CA THR A 252 -6.84 -31.14 -19.27
C THR A 252 -8.11 -30.31 -19.11
N SER A 253 -8.56 -29.68 -20.19
CA SER A 253 -9.96 -29.26 -20.33
C SER A 253 -10.32 -29.17 -21.82
N LEU A 254 -10.72 -30.32 -22.36
CA LEU A 254 -11.33 -30.41 -23.67
C LEU A 254 -12.75 -29.84 -23.56
N SER A 255 -12.91 -28.55 -23.84
CA SER A 255 -14.22 -27.95 -24.10
C SER A 255 -14.14 -27.07 -25.33
N THR A 256 -14.38 -27.75 -26.45
CA THR A 256 -14.89 -27.25 -27.72
C THR A 256 -15.86 -26.08 -27.51
N LEU A 257 -15.48 -24.89 -27.98
CA LEU A 257 -16.35 -23.96 -28.70
C LEU A 257 -15.46 -22.86 -29.28
N ALA A 258 -15.10 -23.09 -30.54
CA ALA A 258 -14.36 -22.16 -31.38
C ALA A 258 -15.16 -20.88 -31.62
N CYS A 259 -14.46 -19.74 -31.64
CA CYS A 259 -14.86 -18.59 -32.45
C CYS A 259 -13.71 -18.26 -33.41
N PRO A 260 -13.97 -18.18 -34.73
CA PRO A 260 -12.93 -18.01 -35.76
C PRO A 260 -12.71 -16.52 -36.10
N SER A 261 -11.67 -16.29 -36.91
CA SER A 261 -11.33 -15.07 -37.68
C SER A 261 -10.47 -14.05 -36.93
N ASP A 262 -9.36 -13.51 -37.44
CA ASP A 262 -8.72 -13.69 -38.74
C ASP A 262 -7.23 -13.30 -38.61
N ARG A 263 -6.35 -14.10 -39.20
CA ARG A 263 -4.92 -13.81 -39.32
C ARG A 263 -4.70 -12.95 -40.55
N LEU A 264 -3.97 -11.85 -40.40
CA LEU A 264 -3.18 -11.27 -41.49
C LEU A 264 -1.74 -11.05 -41.02
N ASN A 265 -0.89 -12.03 -41.35
CA ASN A 265 0.55 -11.83 -41.46
C ASN A 265 0.84 -10.98 -42.70
N PRO A 266 2.01 -10.31 -42.73
CA PRO A 266 2.94 -10.62 -43.80
C PRO A 266 4.30 -11.08 -43.27
N SER A 267 4.84 -12.03 -44.01
CA SER A 267 6.03 -12.83 -43.78
C SER A 267 7.35 -12.07 -43.74
N CYS A 268 8.30 -12.56 -42.92
CA CYS A 268 9.67 -12.78 -43.38
C CYS A 268 10.40 -13.85 -42.54
N GLY A 269 10.96 -14.86 -43.24
CA GLY A 269 12.21 -15.53 -42.86
C GLY A 269 12.16 -16.61 -41.79
N GLN A 270 12.05 -17.88 -42.21
CA GLN A 270 12.35 -19.05 -41.39
C GLN A 270 13.85 -19.12 -41.06
N SER A 271 14.19 -19.26 -39.79
CA SER A 271 15.32 -20.09 -39.35
C SER A 271 14.81 -21.01 -38.24
N LYS A 272 14.80 -22.32 -38.52
CA LYS A 272 14.58 -23.36 -37.51
C LYS A 272 15.72 -23.27 -36.48
N GLY A 273 15.41 -22.77 -35.30
CA GLY A 273 16.18 -22.95 -34.08
C GLY A 273 15.18 -23.34 -32.99
N ASP A 274 15.55 -24.32 -32.18
CA ASP A 274 14.85 -24.67 -30.94
C ASP A 274 14.89 -23.45 -29.98
N ASP A 275 13.98 -22.50 -30.17
CA ASP A 275 13.72 -21.46 -29.19
C ASP A 275 12.60 -21.99 -28.28
N SER A 276 12.99 -22.42 -27.09
CA SER A 276 12.10 -22.39 -25.94
C SER A 276 11.67 -20.93 -25.76
N SER A 277 10.59 -20.52 -26.42
CA SER A 277 10.02 -19.20 -26.27
C SER A 277 9.59 -19.06 -24.80
N LEU A 278 10.46 -18.45 -24.00
CA LEU A 278 10.14 -17.89 -22.70
C LEU A 278 8.92 -17.01 -22.93
N HIS A 279 7.73 -17.53 -22.65
CA HIS A 279 6.51 -16.75 -22.66
C HIS A 279 6.72 -15.64 -21.63
N ALA A 280 7.03 -14.43 -22.11
CA ALA A 280 7.36 -13.31 -21.25
C ALA A 280 6.14 -12.98 -20.39
N SER A 281 6.21 -13.33 -19.12
CA SER A 281 5.20 -13.00 -18.12
C SER A 281 5.10 -11.48 -17.99
N CYS A 282 3.85 -11.00 -17.95
CA CYS A 282 3.53 -9.58 -17.90
C CYS A 282 2.37 -9.33 -16.93
N LEU A 283 2.19 -8.07 -16.55
CA LEU A 283 1.10 -7.63 -15.67
C LEU A 283 -0.13 -7.28 -16.48
N HIS A 284 -1.27 -7.93 -16.21
CA HIS A 284 -2.49 -7.72 -16.98
C HIS A 284 -3.49 -6.80 -16.27
N PHE A 285 -3.75 -5.63 -16.84
CA PHE A 285 -4.73 -4.64 -16.35
C PHE A 285 -6.09 -4.70 -17.10
N GLY A 286 -6.27 -5.72 -17.97
CA GLY A 286 -7.47 -5.94 -18.77
C GLY A 286 -8.50 -6.88 -18.14
N THR A 287 -9.69 -6.94 -18.73
CA THR A 287 -10.69 -7.98 -18.43
C THR A 287 -10.36 -9.25 -19.21
N HIS A 288 -10.67 -10.41 -18.64
CA HIS A 288 -10.53 -11.71 -19.31
C HIS A 288 -11.09 -11.62 -20.75
N GLY A 289 -10.26 -11.98 -21.74
CA GLY A 289 -10.61 -11.97 -23.17
C GLY A 289 -10.08 -10.77 -23.98
N ASN A 290 -9.59 -9.70 -23.33
CA ASN A 290 -8.98 -8.57 -24.04
C ASN A 290 -7.46 -8.77 -24.17
N GLY A 291 -7.04 -9.66 -25.09
CA GLY A 291 -5.64 -10.07 -25.25
C GLY A 291 -4.66 -8.91 -25.42
N GLY A 292 -3.52 -8.97 -24.71
CA GLY A 292 -2.26 -8.22 -24.92
C GLY A 292 -2.27 -6.68 -24.73
N ILE A 293 -3.35 -5.99 -25.07
CA ILE A 293 -3.39 -4.51 -25.22
C ILE A 293 -3.27 -3.77 -23.88
N ASN A 294 -3.62 -4.45 -22.79
CA ASN A 294 -3.60 -3.90 -21.42
C ASN A 294 -2.55 -4.60 -20.54
N SER A 295 -1.49 -5.16 -21.15
CA SER A 295 -0.45 -5.88 -20.44
C SER A 295 0.86 -5.09 -20.39
N ILE A 296 1.41 -4.86 -19.21
CA ILE A 296 2.71 -4.19 -19.01
C ILE A 296 3.81 -5.24 -18.92
N TYR A 297 4.76 -5.20 -19.84
CA TYR A 297 5.92 -6.08 -19.89
C TYR A 297 7.11 -5.45 -19.18
N PRO A 298 8.04 -6.26 -18.62
CA PRO A 298 9.30 -5.74 -18.09
C PRO A 298 10.07 -4.86 -19.10
N SER A 299 10.04 -5.22 -20.39
CA SER A 299 10.67 -4.48 -21.47
C SER A 299 10.12 -3.07 -21.66
N ASP A 300 8.85 -2.82 -21.31
CA ASP A 300 8.21 -1.51 -21.46
C ASP A 300 8.79 -0.48 -20.48
N LEU A 301 9.36 -0.94 -19.36
CA LEU A 301 9.98 -0.09 -18.35
C LEU A 301 11.46 0.22 -18.65
N VAL A 302 12.12 -0.62 -19.46
CA VAL A 302 13.55 -0.48 -19.78
C VAL A 302 13.92 0.90 -20.34
N PRO A 303 13.14 1.52 -21.26
CA PRO A 303 13.45 2.86 -21.74
C PRO A 303 13.50 3.93 -20.64
N PHE A 304 12.73 3.75 -19.56
CA PHE A 304 12.58 4.70 -18.47
C PHE A 304 13.64 4.54 -17.37
N THR A 305 14.43 3.45 -17.40
CA THR A 305 15.63 3.26 -16.56
C THR A 305 16.75 4.26 -16.87
N ARG A 306 16.52 5.25 -17.75
CA ARG A 306 17.38 6.43 -17.91
C ARG A 306 17.24 7.43 -16.76
N ARG A 307 16.17 7.29 -15.98
CA ARG A 307 15.92 8.04 -14.74
C ARG A 307 15.92 7.07 -13.56
N PRO A 308 16.18 7.52 -12.32
CA PRO A 308 16.10 6.64 -11.16
C PRO A 308 14.68 6.13 -10.94
N LEU A 309 14.53 4.81 -10.87
CA LEU A 309 13.25 4.13 -10.66
C LEU A 309 13.29 3.25 -9.41
N PHE A 310 12.23 3.34 -8.62
CA PHE A 310 11.90 2.41 -7.55
C PHE A 310 10.63 1.64 -7.93
N LEU A 311 10.73 0.34 -8.18
CA LEU A 311 9.63 -0.50 -8.63
C LEU A 311 9.12 -1.36 -7.47
N VAL A 312 7.80 -1.38 -7.28
CA VAL A 312 7.11 -2.33 -6.41
C VAL A 312 6.15 -3.12 -7.29
N ILE A 313 6.47 -4.39 -7.53
CA ILE A 313 5.70 -5.28 -8.40
C ILE A 313 5.03 -6.34 -7.54
N ASP A 314 3.71 -6.27 -7.49
CA ASP A 314 2.85 -7.16 -6.72
C ASP A 314 2.02 -8.03 -7.66
N CYS A 315 2.57 -9.18 -8.05
CA CYS A 315 1.91 -10.17 -8.90
C CYS A 315 2.49 -11.58 -8.73
N ASP A 316 1.70 -12.58 -9.12
CA ASP A 316 2.09 -14.00 -9.06
C ASP A 316 3.24 -14.37 -10.03
N SER A 317 3.65 -13.45 -10.91
CA SER A 317 4.77 -13.61 -11.84
C SER A 317 5.76 -12.45 -11.73
N SER A 318 5.92 -11.89 -10.53
CA SER A 318 6.76 -10.71 -10.25
C SER A 318 8.22 -10.94 -10.65
N GLU A 319 8.71 -12.18 -10.53
CA GLU A 319 10.07 -12.61 -10.91
C GLU A 319 10.41 -12.31 -12.37
N ALA A 320 9.40 -12.20 -13.24
CA ALA A 320 9.59 -11.79 -14.63
C ALA A 320 10.28 -10.41 -14.76
N PHE A 321 10.03 -9.53 -13.80
CA PHE A 321 10.59 -8.18 -13.78
C PHE A 321 12.06 -8.15 -13.36
N GLU A 322 12.61 -9.27 -12.84
CA GLU A 322 14.06 -9.42 -12.64
C GLU A 322 14.82 -9.27 -13.97
N ALA A 323 14.17 -9.56 -15.11
CA ALA A 323 14.75 -9.42 -16.44
C ALA A 323 15.15 -7.97 -16.81
N ILE A 324 14.66 -6.96 -16.07
CA ILE A 324 15.11 -5.56 -16.22
C ILE A 324 16.57 -5.42 -15.75
N ASN A 325 17.02 -6.27 -14.84
CA ASN A 325 18.37 -6.23 -14.30
C ASN A 325 19.41 -6.66 -15.35
N GLY A 326 20.39 -5.79 -15.59
CA GLY A 326 21.45 -5.99 -16.58
C GLY A 326 21.14 -5.42 -17.98
N ILE A 327 19.91 -4.98 -18.25
CA ILE A 327 19.51 -4.38 -19.54
C ILE A 327 19.12 -2.91 -19.45
N GLN A 328 19.27 -2.30 -18.26
CA GLN A 328 18.96 -0.89 -18.02
C GLN A 328 19.77 0.05 -18.94
N LYS A 329 19.22 1.25 -19.19
CA LYS A 329 19.75 2.23 -20.14
C LYS A 329 20.37 3.47 -19.49
N GLY A 330 20.60 3.46 -18.18
CA GLY A 330 21.33 4.54 -17.49
C GLY A 330 21.50 4.29 -15.99
N GLU A 331 20.39 4.24 -15.27
CA GLU A 331 20.33 4.07 -13.81
C GLU A 331 19.89 2.64 -13.47
N THR A 332 20.46 2.08 -12.40
CA THR A 332 19.98 0.82 -11.82
C THR A 332 18.60 1.05 -11.20
N ALA A 333 17.64 0.18 -11.50
CA ALA A 333 16.33 0.21 -10.86
C ALA A 333 16.37 -0.55 -9.53
N ALA A 334 15.83 0.05 -8.47
CA ALA A 334 15.56 -0.65 -7.21
C ALA A 334 14.20 -1.34 -7.31
N MET A 335 14.13 -2.64 -7.07
CA MET A 335 12.91 -3.43 -7.28
C MET A 335 12.55 -4.25 -6.05
N LEU A 336 11.31 -4.14 -5.59
CA LEU A 336 10.67 -5.01 -4.60
C LEU A 336 9.61 -5.84 -5.32
N LEU A 337 9.77 -7.16 -5.28
CA LEU A 337 8.95 -8.12 -6.00
C LEU A 337 8.19 -8.98 -4.98
N SER A 338 6.87 -9.09 -5.13
CA SER A 338 6.04 -9.99 -4.33
C SER A 338 6.42 -11.45 -4.54
N SER A 339 5.92 -12.34 -3.70
CA SER A 339 6.06 -13.78 -3.91
C SER A 339 5.19 -14.28 -5.07
N SER A 340 5.64 -15.31 -5.78
CA SER A 340 4.89 -15.95 -6.89
C SER A 340 3.63 -16.69 -6.40
N SER A 341 3.62 -17.08 -5.13
CA SER A 341 2.47 -17.68 -4.45
C SER A 341 2.04 -16.83 -3.27
N SER A 342 0.73 -16.64 -3.10
CA SER A 342 0.15 -16.00 -1.91
C SER A 342 -0.34 -17.07 -0.93
N TYR A 343 -0.05 -16.87 0.36
CA TYR A 343 -0.67 -17.70 1.40
C TYR A 343 -2.11 -17.22 1.63
N GLN A 344 -3.08 -18.08 1.35
CA GLN A 344 -4.48 -17.85 1.72
C GLN A 344 -4.78 -18.64 2.98
N THR A 345 -5.19 -17.94 4.05
CA THR A 345 -5.69 -18.57 5.27
C THR A 345 -6.99 -19.31 4.94
N SER A 346 -6.92 -20.64 4.80
CA SER A 346 -8.08 -21.50 4.60
C SER A 346 -8.83 -21.69 5.92
N ASP A 347 -9.55 -20.66 6.38
CA ASP A 347 -10.50 -20.86 7.48
C ASP A 347 -11.89 -21.18 6.90
N VAL A 348 -12.23 -22.47 6.97
CA VAL A 348 -13.51 -23.05 6.54
C VAL A 348 -14.60 -22.50 7.47
N GLY A 349 -15.16 -21.34 7.13
CA GLY A 349 -16.30 -20.75 7.85
C GLY A 349 -16.36 -19.22 7.87
N SER A 350 -15.26 -18.54 7.53
CA SER A 350 -15.19 -17.09 7.55
C SER A 350 -15.34 -16.53 6.14
N SER A 351 -16.51 -15.96 5.83
CA SER A 351 -16.80 -15.19 4.60
C SER A 351 -16.02 -13.86 4.52
N ARG A 352 -14.79 -13.82 5.04
CA ARG A 352 -13.92 -12.65 5.01
C ARG A 352 -13.55 -12.37 3.55
N GLN A 353 -14.13 -11.30 3.04
CA GLN A 353 -13.77 -10.73 1.74
C GLN A 353 -12.24 -10.50 1.71
N PRO A 354 -11.59 -10.73 0.55
CA PRO A 354 -10.15 -10.52 0.44
C PRO A 354 -9.81 -9.08 0.83
N CYS A 355 -8.97 -8.93 1.85
CA CYS A 355 -8.58 -7.64 2.42
C CYS A 355 -7.46 -6.97 1.62
N GLY A 356 -7.37 -7.19 0.30
CA GLY A 356 -6.24 -6.76 -0.55
C GLY A 356 -5.02 -7.67 -0.48
N SER A 357 -3.95 -7.30 -1.18
CA SER A 357 -2.70 -8.06 -1.24
C SER A 357 -1.95 -8.06 0.10
N LEU A 358 -1.57 -9.25 0.58
CA LEU A 358 -0.78 -9.38 1.81
C LEU A 358 0.57 -8.67 1.69
N PHE A 359 1.21 -8.71 0.52
CA PHE A 359 2.47 -8.01 0.26
C PHE A 359 2.30 -6.50 0.42
N THR A 360 1.25 -5.94 -0.18
CA THR A 360 0.92 -4.51 -0.05
C THR A 360 0.60 -4.13 1.39
N ILE A 361 -0.08 -4.99 2.16
CA ILE A 361 -0.32 -4.74 3.59
C ILE A 361 0.99 -4.74 4.37
N PHE A 362 1.92 -5.66 4.12
CA PHE A 362 3.22 -5.65 4.80
C PHE A 362 4.00 -4.36 4.55
N LEU A 363 3.98 -3.85 3.32
CA LEU A 363 4.67 -2.60 2.97
C LEU A 363 4.00 -1.35 3.56
N THR A 364 2.70 -1.41 3.84
CA THR A 364 1.92 -0.24 4.29
C THR A 364 1.63 -0.25 5.80
N ALA A 365 1.54 -1.44 6.40
CA ALA A 365 1.12 -1.71 7.77
C ALA A 365 1.67 -3.08 8.25
N PRO A 366 2.98 -3.19 8.53
CA PRO A 366 3.68 -4.47 8.73
C PRO A 366 3.15 -5.29 9.91
N LEU A 367 2.81 -4.65 11.04
CA LEU A 367 2.33 -5.36 12.22
C LEU A 367 0.90 -5.90 12.03
N GLN A 368 0.05 -5.14 11.35
CA GLN A 368 -1.28 -5.59 10.96
C GLN A 368 -1.20 -6.74 9.95
N ALA A 369 -0.28 -6.69 8.99
CA ALA A 369 -0.01 -7.80 8.08
C ALA A 369 0.38 -9.08 8.85
N PHE A 370 1.23 -8.93 9.87
CA PHE A 370 1.63 -10.02 10.75
C PHE A 370 0.43 -10.63 11.49
N CYS A 371 -0.43 -9.79 12.09
CA CYS A 371 -1.65 -10.27 12.75
C CYS A 371 -2.62 -10.96 11.78
N LEU A 372 -2.81 -10.40 10.58
CA LEU A 372 -3.65 -10.99 9.53
C LEU A 372 -3.13 -12.35 9.07
N LEU A 373 -1.81 -12.49 8.89
CA LEU A 373 -1.17 -13.77 8.54
C LEU A 373 -1.40 -14.85 9.61
N LEU A 374 -1.48 -14.45 10.87
CA LEU A 374 -1.74 -15.34 12.01
C LEU A 374 -3.23 -15.56 12.28
N SER A 375 -4.13 -15.00 11.47
CA SER A 375 -5.58 -14.99 11.68
C SER A 375 -6.01 -14.35 13.01
N ILE A 376 -5.21 -13.45 13.58
CA ILE A 376 -5.54 -12.72 14.80
C ILE A 376 -6.42 -11.53 14.39
N SER A 377 -7.67 -11.50 14.88
CA SER A 377 -8.58 -10.40 14.59
C SER A 377 -8.15 -9.15 15.36
N GLY A 378 -8.09 -8.00 14.68
CA GLY A 378 -7.76 -6.72 15.33
C GLY A 378 -8.72 -6.29 16.45
N THR A 379 -9.93 -6.87 16.51
CA THR A 379 -10.90 -6.69 17.60
C THR A 379 -10.54 -7.44 18.88
N ASP A 380 -9.70 -8.48 18.76
CA ASP A 380 -9.41 -9.42 19.84
C ASP A 380 -8.07 -9.10 20.50
N ILE A 381 -7.31 -8.15 19.93
CA ILE A 381 -6.01 -7.75 20.44
C ILE A 381 -6.18 -6.61 21.44
N ASP A 382 -5.68 -6.85 22.65
CA ASP A 382 -5.54 -5.82 23.67
C ASP A 382 -4.65 -4.65 23.18
N THR A 383 -5.07 -3.42 23.45
CA THR A 383 -4.41 -2.20 22.94
C THR A 383 -2.98 -2.07 23.46
N ASP A 384 -2.72 -2.46 24.70
CA ASP A 384 -1.37 -2.39 25.29
C ASP A 384 -0.43 -3.41 24.67
N THR A 385 -0.93 -4.64 24.46
CA THR A 385 -0.21 -5.70 23.74
C THR A 385 0.18 -5.25 22.33
N TYR A 386 -0.77 -4.66 21.60
CA TYR A 386 -0.51 -4.12 20.26
C TYR A 386 0.54 -3.00 20.30
N ASN A 387 0.37 -2.01 21.20
CA ASN A 387 1.30 -0.89 21.34
C ASN A 387 2.72 -1.35 21.74
N LYS A 388 2.83 -2.41 22.55
CA LYS A 388 4.12 -3.02 22.90
C LYS A 388 4.82 -3.61 21.68
N ALA A 389 4.10 -4.37 20.86
CA ALA A 389 4.65 -4.93 19.62
C ALA A 389 5.00 -3.84 18.60
N GLU A 390 4.19 -2.78 18.51
CA GLU A 390 4.43 -1.65 17.61
C GLU A 390 5.70 -0.88 18.00
N LYS A 391 5.91 -0.61 19.29
CA LYS A 391 7.14 0.01 19.81
C LYS A 391 8.38 -0.83 19.50
N LEU A 392 8.29 -2.15 19.74
CA LEU A 392 9.37 -3.08 19.43
C LEU A 392 9.69 -3.12 17.93
N LEU A 393 8.66 -3.14 17.09
CA LEU A 393 8.85 -3.12 15.64
C LEU A 393 9.48 -1.80 15.19
N SER A 394 8.96 -0.66 15.65
CA SER A 394 9.54 0.66 15.33
C SER A 394 11.02 0.76 15.73
N SER A 395 11.40 0.32 16.93
CA SER A 395 12.82 0.34 17.35
C SER A 395 13.68 -0.59 16.48
N SER A 396 13.19 -1.81 16.21
CA SER A 396 13.90 -2.78 15.38
C SER A 396 14.12 -2.28 13.95
N LEU A 397 13.11 -1.63 13.34
CA LEU A 397 13.25 -1.03 12.01
C LEU A 397 14.25 0.13 12.01
N SER A 398 14.31 0.94 13.07
CA SER A 398 15.32 2.00 13.23
C SER A 398 16.74 1.44 13.28
N ASP A 399 16.93 0.38 14.05
CA ASP A 399 18.23 -0.30 14.20
C ASP A 399 18.66 -0.94 12.88
N TRP A 400 17.72 -1.56 12.15
CA TRP A 400 17.96 -2.07 10.80
C TRP A 400 18.28 -0.96 9.81
N GLY A 401 17.60 0.19 9.88
CA GLY A 401 17.92 1.36 9.07
C GLY A 401 19.33 1.86 9.29
N SER A 402 19.76 1.96 10.56
CA SER A 402 21.12 2.37 10.91
C SER A 402 22.17 1.35 10.46
N THR A 403 21.89 0.06 10.62
CA THR A 403 22.76 -1.04 10.17
C THR A 403 22.89 -1.07 8.65
N LEU A 404 21.80 -0.79 7.93
CA LEU A 404 21.80 -0.74 6.47
C LEU A 404 22.57 0.49 5.96
N ALA A 405 22.38 1.66 6.59
CA ALA A 405 23.06 2.90 6.23
C ALA A 405 24.58 2.86 6.43
N THR A 406 25.05 2.06 7.40
CA THR A 406 26.47 1.88 7.74
C THR A 406 27.11 0.67 7.06
N SER A 407 26.37 -0.06 6.23
CA SER A 407 26.89 -1.25 5.55
C SER A 407 27.77 -0.87 4.36
N ASP A 408 29.00 -1.38 4.32
CA ASP A 408 29.89 -1.22 3.17
C ASP A 408 29.51 -2.08 1.96
N THR A 409 28.59 -3.04 2.15
CA THR A 409 28.16 -4.02 1.13
C THR A 409 26.81 -3.67 0.50
N ILE A 410 26.21 -2.55 0.88
CA ILE A 410 24.95 -2.09 0.31
C ILE A 410 25.14 -1.69 -1.16
N ASP A 411 24.24 -2.13 -2.03
CA ASP A 411 24.25 -1.68 -3.42
C ASP A 411 24.00 -0.16 -3.49
N PRO A 412 24.73 0.58 -4.36
CA PRO A 412 24.54 2.02 -4.52
C PRO A 412 23.09 2.45 -4.72
N VAL A 413 22.25 1.66 -5.41
CA VAL A 413 20.85 2.05 -5.64
C VAL A 413 20.05 2.09 -4.33
N TRP A 414 20.29 1.14 -3.42
CA TRP A 414 19.64 1.12 -2.11
C TRP A 414 20.16 2.25 -1.24
N ALA A 415 21.47 2.51 -1.26
CA ALA A 415 22.10 3.63 -0.56
C ALA A 415 21.51 5.00 -0.97
N GLN A 416 21.23 5.19 -2.27
CA GLN A 416 20.66 6.43 -2.82
C GLN A 416 19.26 6.73 -2.30
N VAL A 417 18.42 5.70 -2.14
CA VAL A 417 17.00 5.87 -1.79
C VAL A 417 16.72 5.69 -0.30
N LEU A 418 17.62 5.07 0.47
CA LEU A 418 17.43 4.79 1.89
C LEU A 418 17.21 6.06 2.73
N THR A 419 17.82 7.18 2.34
CA THR A 419 17.69 8.48 3.02
C THR A 419 16.36 9.17 2.75
N ASP A 420 15.59 8.71 1.76
CA ASP A 420 14.22 9.18 1.57
C ASP A 420 13.30 8.53 2.62
N PRO A 421 12.51 9.31 3.39
CA PRO A 421 11.70 8.77 4.48
C PRO A 421 10.68 7.74 4.03
N PHE A 422 10.06 7.93 2.86
CA PHE A 422 9.04 7.03 2.36
C PHE A 422 9.67 5.75 1.79
N LEU A 423 10.70 5.89 0.94
CA LEU A 423 11.36 4.73 0.33
C LEU A 423 12.15 3.92 1.36
N GLY A 424 12.86 4.57 2.29
CA GLY A 424 13.53 3.91 3.40
C GLY A 424 12.56 3.10 4.26
N ARG A 425 11.39 3.68 4.57
CA ARG A 425 10.32 2.97 5.30
C ARG A 425 9.79 1.76 4.52
N LEU A 426 9.60 1.87 3.20
CA LEU A 426 9.21 0.73 2.35
C LEU A 426 10.27 -0.39 2.35
N ILE A 427 11.56 -0.06 2.27
CA ILE A 427 12.65 -1.04 2.30
C ILE A 427 12.69 -1.78 3.64
N LEU A 428 12.60 -1.06 4.75
CA LEU A 428 12.64 -1.66 6.09
C LEU A 428 11.43 -2.56 6.34
N ARG A 429 10.24 -2.12 5.90
CA ARG A 429 9.02 -2.94 5.96
C ARG A 429 9.09 -4.15 5.04
N PHE A 430 9.74 -4.04 3.89
CA PHE A 430 10.02 -5.17 3.01
C PHE A 430 10.96 -6.19 3.68
N ILE A 431 12.01 -5.75 4.37
CA ILE A 431 12.91 -6.65 5.12
C ILE A 431 12.11 -7.43 6.17
N PHE A 432 11.23 -6.75 6.91
CA PHE A 432 10.32 -7.38 7.86
C PHE A 432 9.38 -8.39 7.18
N CYS A 433 8.72 -8.01 6.08
CA CYS A 433 7.87 -8.87 5.28
C CYS A 433 8.58 -10.17 4.86
N ARG A 434 9.78 -10.03 4.28
CA ARG A 434 10.60 -11.14 3.82
C ARG A 434 11.01 -12.05 4.97
N ALA A 435 11.39 -11.49 6.12
CA ALA A 435 11.74 -12.27 7.31
C ALA A 435 10.54 -13.07 7.85
N VAL A 436 9.39 -12.42 8.01
CA VAL A 436 8.15 -13.06 8.49
C VAL A 436 7.75 -14.22 7.58
N LEU A 437 7.64 -13.98 6.26
CA LEU A 437 7.23 -15.01 5.31
C LEU A 437 8.25 -16.16 5.18
N SER A 438 9.54 -15.90 5.42
CA SER A 438 10.56 -16.95 5.39
C SER A 438 10.52 -17.86 6.61
N LEU A 439 10.19 -17.32 7.77
CA LEU A 439 10.19 -18.06 9.04
C LEU A 439 8.81 -18.67 9.37
N TYR A 440 7.75 -18.23 8.71
CA TYR A 440 6.39 -18.72 8.94
C TYR A 440 6.27 -20.20 8.54
N ALA A 441 5.82 -21.05 9.46
CA ALA A 441 5.90 -22.51 9.30
C ALA A 441 5.24 -23.05 8.01
N PRO A 442 4.06 -22.56 7.57
CA PRO A 442 3.45 -22.97 6.30
C PRO A 442 4.26 -22.63 5.04
N THR A 443 5.11 -21.61 5.09
CA THR A 443 5.90 -21.10 3.94
C THR A 443 7.41 -21.36 4.10
N PHE A 444 7.83 -21.90 5.24
CA PHE A 444 9.22 -22.20 5.55
C PHE A 444 9.85 -23.11 4.48
N ASN A 445 11.06 -22.76 4.03
CA ASN A 445 11.80 -23.42 2.94
C ASN A 445 11.08 -23.47 1.58
N LYS A 446 9.98 -22.72 1.37
CA LYS A 446 9.29 -22.64 0.09
C LYS A 446 9.59 -21.30 -0.59
N LYS A 447 10.47 -21.33 -1.60
CA LYS A 447 10.94 -20.13 -2.31
C LYS A 447 9.80 -19.32 -2.94
N ASP A 448 8.75 -20.00 -3.41
CA ASP A 448 7.63 -19.37 -4.13
C ASP A 448 6.81 -18.42 -3.25
N PHE A 449 6.94 -18.50 -1.92
CA PHE A 449 6.25 -17.65 -0.95
C PHE A 449 7.13 -16.51 -0.42
N ILE A 450 8.38 -16.40 -0.90
CA ILE A 450 9.34 -15.42 -0.37
C ILE A 450 9.44 -14.25 -1.35
N PRO A 451 9.15 -13.02 -0.90
CA PRO A 451 9.33 -11.84 -1.74
C PRO A 451 10.82 -11.58 -1.98
N LYS A 452 11.13 -11.06 -3.17
CA LYS A 452 12.50 -10.82 -3.64
C LYS A 452 12.75 -9.33 -3.85
N CYS A 453 14.03 -8.95 -3.79
CA CYS A 453 14.45 -7.61 -4.15
C CYS A 453 15.62 -7.67 -5.10
N VAL A 454 15.70 -6.69 -6.01
CA VAL A 454 16.80 -6.56 -6.96
C VAL A 454 17.25 -5.10 -6.98
N PRO A 455 18.54 -4.80 -6.77
CA PRO A 455 19.62 -5.71 -6.40
C PRO A 455 19.42 -6.40 -5.02
N CYS A 456 20.20 -7.45 -4.74
CA CYS A 456 20.11 -8.13 -3.44
C CYS A 456 20.52 -7.19 -2.29
N LEU A 457 19.83 -7.31 -1.16
CA LEU A 457 20.22 -6.64 0.09
C LEU A 457 21.46 -7.33 0.72
N PRO A 458 22.22 -6.63 1.59
CA PRO A 458 23.36 -7.21 2.30
C PRO A 458 23.04 -8.51 3.04
N ALA A 459 24.05 -9.38 3.17
CA ALA A 459 23.89 -10.69 3.83
C ALA A 459 23.42 -10.60 5.29
N SER A 460 23.67 -9.47 5.97
CA SER A 460 23.16 -9.18 7.32
C SER A 460 21.62 -9.16 7.41
N PHE A 461 20.94 -8.92 6.29
CA PHE A 461 19.47 -8.87 6.19
C PHE A 461 18.88 -10.12 5.52
N LEU A 462 19.61 -11.23 5.50
CA LEU A 462 19.03 -12.52 5.16
C LEU A 462 18.04 -12.94 6.27
N PRO A 463 16.89 -13.54 5.93
CA PRO A 463 15.90 -13.98 6.91
C PRO A 463 16.44 -14.95 7.97
N THR A 464 17.52 -15.66 7.64
CA THR A 464 18.18 -16.65 8.50
C THR A 464 19.15 -16.03 9.50
N THR A 465 19.42 -14.72 9.46
CA THR A 465 20.32 -14.11 10.45
C THR A 465 19.67 -14.04 11.83
N ALA A 466 20.48 -14.16 12.89
CA ALA A 466 19.99 -14.04 14.27
C ALA A 466 19.28 -12.70 14.51
N ALA A 467 19.79 -11.60 13.94
CA ALA A 467 19.19 -10.28 14.07
C ALA A 467 17.74 -10.23 13.53
N CYS A 468 17.48 -10.80 12.36
CA CYS A 468 16.12 -10.87 11.82
C CYS A 468 15.24 -11.82 12.64
N GLN A 469 15.76 -13.02 12.97
CA GLN A 469 14.99 -14.04 13.69
C GLN A 469 14.58 -13.59 15.11
N ILE A 470 15.45 -12.89 15.84
CA ILE A 470 15.16 -12.40 17.20
C ILE A 470 13.97 -11.43 17.19
N VAL A 471 13.92 -10.50 16.24
CA VAL A 471 12.81 -9.54 16.12
C VAL A 471 11.49 -10.27 15.85
N ILE A 472 11.50 -11.24 14.93
CA ILE A 472 10.30 -12.04 14.63
C ILE A 472 9.88 -12.88 15.84
N LEU A 473 10.82 -13.49 16.55
CA LEU A 473 10.57 -14.28 17.75
C LEU A 473 9.96 -13.44 18.87
N GLN A 474 10.50 -12.23 19.12
CA GLN A 474 10.00 -11.32 20.14
C GLN A 474 8.57 -10.85 19.83
N ILE A 475 8.30 -10.47 18.57
CA ILE A 475 6.95 -10.08 18.14
C ILE A 475 5.99 -11.26 18.24
N ALA A 476 6.39 -12.45 17.76
CA ALA A 476 5.57 -13.65 17.86
C ALA A 476 5.28 -14.03 19.33
N HIS A 477 6.23 -13.82 20.24
CA HIS A 477 6.03 -14.04 21.67
C HIS A 477 5.00 -13.06 22.27
N ILE A 478 5.00 -11.78 21.87
CA ILE A 478 4.00 -10.80 22.32
C ILE A 478 2.57 -11.25 21.95
N PHE A 479 2.41 -11.89 20.78
CA PHE A 479 1.12 -12.42 20.33
C PHE A 479 0.87 -13.90 20.68
N ALA A 480 1.71 -14.51 21.53
CA ALA A 480 1.64 -15.94 21.87
C ALA A 480 1.61 -16.88 20.65
N ALA A 481 2.26 -16.48 19.55
CA ALA A 481 2.25 -17.16 18.26
C ALA A 481 3.60 -17.75 17.85
N SER A 482 4.57 -17.85 18.76
CA SER A 482 5.92 -18.36 18.47
C SER A 482 5.94 -19.76 17.85
N THR A 483 4.95 -20.60 18.15
CA THR A 483 4.79 -21.95 17.58
C THR A 483 4.42 -21.96 16.10
N LYS A 484 4.00 -20.82 15.53
CA LYS A 484 3.69 -20.65 14.10
C LYS A 484 4.92 -20.35 13.25
N PHE A 485 6.09 -20.20 13.86
CA PHE A 485 7.34 -19.85 13.21
C PHE A 485 8.41 -20.92 13.48
N ILE A 486 9.35 -21.04 12.54
CA ILE A 486 10.50 -21.94 12.62
C ILE A 486 11.76 -21.08 12.72
N PHE A 487 12.51 -21.29 13.81
CA PHE A 487 13.73 -20.55 14.14
C PHE A 487 14.94 -21.49 14.19
N SER A 488 16.15 -20.94 14.03
CA SER A 488 17.40 -21.67 14.19
C SER A 488 17.65 -22.07 15.65
N GLU A 489 18.27 -23.23 15.85
CA GLU A 489 18.60 -23.75 17.18
C GLU A 489 19.55 -22.81 17.94
N GLY A 490 19.31 -22.62 19.25
CA GLY A 490 20.16 -21.81 20.13
C GLY A 490 19.82 -20.32 20.22
N LEU A 491 18.74 -19.85 19.57
CA LEU A 491 18.25 -18.48 19.72
C LEU A 491 17.56 -18.29 21.08
N VAL A 492 18.18 -17.53 21.97
CA VAL A 492 17.63 -17.15 23.28
C VAL A 492 17.11 -15.72 23.21
N LEU A 493 15.90 -15.49 23.75
CA LEU A 493 15.35 -14.14 23.91
C LEU A 493 16.28 -13.32 24.83
N PRO A 494 16.64 -12.08 24.47
CA PRO A 494 17.36 -11.21 25.39
C PRO A 494 16.56 -11.05 26.70
N GLU A 495 17.17 -11.37 27.84
CA GLU A 495 16.55 -11.12 29.15
C GLU A 495 16.25 -9.62 29.26
N SER A 496 14.99 -9.29 29.58
CA SER A 496 14.54 -7.91 29.75
C SER A 496 15.37 -7.23 30.84
N ARG A 497 16.18 -6.23 30.48
CA ARG A 497 16.72 -5.27 31.45
C ARG A 497 15.58 -4.39 31.96
N GLN A 498 14.79 -4.92 32.88
CA GLN A 498 13.90 -4.14 33.72
C GLN A 498 14.73 -3.75 34.95
N GLY A 499 14.94 -2.45 35.13
CA GLY A 499 15.78 -1.92 36.19
C GLY A 499 15.15 -2.15 37.56
N ASP A 500 15.65 -3.15 38.27
CA ASP A 500 15.56 -3.22 39.72
C ASP A 500 16.59 -2.23 40.31
N THR A 501 16.17 -0.99 40.48
CA THR A 501 16.77 -0.09 41.48
C THR A 501 15.71 0.27 42.51
N GLU A 502 15.27 -0.73 43.26
CA GLU A 502 14.88 -0.54 44.66
C GLU A 502 16.10 -0.82 45.54
N SER A 503 17.01 0.14 45.60
CA SER A 503 18.00 0.18 46.69
C SER A 503 17.42 0.97 47.84
N MET A 504 16.92 0.24 48.83
CA MET A 504 17.07 0.48 50.27
C MET A 504 17.33 1.92 50.72
N SER A 505 16.34 2.49 51.41
CA SER A 505 16.62 3.35 52.57
C SER A 505 15.80 2.83 53.75
N CYS A 506 16.42 1.97 54.57
CA CYS A 506 15.95 1.69 55.92
C CYS A 506 16.64 2.64 56.91
N SER A 507 15.81 3.16 57.82
CA SER A 507 16.14 3.76 59.12
C SER A 507 16.71 5.17 59.14
#